data_AF-A0A3N5FL87-F1
#
_entry.id   AF-A0A3N5FL87-F1
#
_cell.length_a   1.000
_cell.length_b   1.000
_cell.length_c   1.000
_cell.angle_alpha   90.00
_cell.angle_beta   90.00
_cell.angle_gamma   90.00
#
_symmetry.space_group_name_H-M   'P 1'
#
loop_
_entity.id
_entity.type
_entity.pdbx_description
1 polymer ?
#
loop_
_entity_poly.entity_id
_entity_poly.type
_entity_poly.pdbx_seq_one_letter_code
_entity_poly.pdbx_strand_id
1 'polypeptide(L)' 'MLSTILRRYKQAVIELWVDHACWHKGKRIMEFLSIHKRLKIEYIPKYHPELNFQERLWRIMRYEETT' A
#
# COMPACT_ATOMS: atom_id res chain seq x y z
N MET A 1 4.66 -11.06 1.11
CA MET A 1 5.49 -10.09 0.35
C MET A 1 4.97 -9.98 -1.08
N LEU A 2 5.13 -8.85 -1.77
CA LEU A 2 4.44 -8.48 -3.04
C LEU A 2 4.36 -9.58 -4.13
N SER A 3 5.38 -10.44 -4.23
CA SER A 3 5.39 -11.60 -5.14
C SER A 3 4.24 -12.58 -4.89
N THR A 4 3.82 -12.78 -3.64
CA THR A 4 2.69 -13.64 -3.28
C THR A 4 1.37 -13.10 -3.85
N ILE A 5 1.17 -11.78 -3.79
CA ILE A 5 -0.04 -11.12 -4.29
C ILE A 5 -0.08 -11.23 -5.82
N LEU A 6 1.05 -10.95 -6.49
CA LEU A 6 1.17 -11.10 -7.94
C LEU A 6 0.92 -12.54 -8.41
N ARG A 7 1.38 -13.53 -7.64
CA ARG A 7 1.13 -14.95 -7.92
C ARG A 7 -0.32 -15.35 -7.69
N ARG A 8 -0.98 -14.78 -6.66
CA ARG A 8 -2.39 -15.04 -6.34
C ARG A 8 -3.33 -14.46 -7.40
N TYR A 9 -3.02 -13.26 -7.90
CA TYR A 9 -3.85 -12.51 -8.84
C TYR A 9 -3.19 -12.38 -10.22
N LYS A 10 -2.99 -13.52 -10.90
CA LYS A 10 -2.19 -13.61 -12.15
C LYS A 10 -2.72 -12.79 -13.34
N GLN A 11 -4.00 -12.41 -13.33
CA GLN A 11 -4.64 -11.72 -14.44
C GLN A 11 -5.14 -10.31 -14.06
N ALA A 12 -5.04 -9.89 -12.80
CA ALA A 12 -5.47 -8.58 -12.36
C ALA A 12 -4.33 -7.56 -12.37
N VAL A 13 -4.64 -6.31 -12.73
CA VAL A 13 -3.79 -5.17 -12.41
C VAL A 13 -4.02 -4.84 -10.93
N ILE A 14 -2.94 -4.63 -10.19
CA ILE A 14 -2.96 -4.35 -8.76
C ILE A 14 -2.49 -2.92 -8.57
N GLU A 15 -3.34 -2.09 -7.99
CA GLU A 15 -3.01 -0.73 -7.57
C GLU A 15 -2.95 -0.70 -6.04
N LEU A 16 -1.78 -0.37 -5.50
CA LEU A 16 -1.58 -0.20 -4.07
C LEU A 16 -1.55 1.28 -3.74
N TRP A 17 -2.41 1.69 -2.82
CA TRP A 17 -2.47 3.05 -2.32
C TRP A 17 -1.69 3.11 -1.01
N VAL A 18 -0.64 3.91 -0.97
CA VAL A 18 0.28 3.98 0.18
C VAL A 18 0.56 5.42 0.59
N ASP A 19 1.01 5.59 1.83
CA ASP A 19 1.53 6.86 2.32
C ASP A 19 2.90 7.22 1.70
N HIS A 20 3.39 8.41 2.01
CA HIS A 20 4.68 8.89 1.55
C HIS A 20 5.90 8.34 2.33
N ALA A 21 5.77 7.25 3.09
CA ALA A 21 6.88 6.72 3.86
C ALA A 21 8.11 6.44 2.99
N CYS A 22 9.30 6.81 3.49
CA CYS A 22 10.55 6.77 2.72
C CYS A 22 10.90 5.36 2.22
N TRP A 23 10.53 4.31 2.97
CA TRP A 23 10.79 2.93 2.57
C TRP A 23 9.97 2.45 1.37
N HIS A 24 8.83 3.09 1.04
CA HIS A 24 8.08 2.81 -0.19
C HIS A 24 8.84 3.28 -1.45
N LYS A 25 9.78 4.20 -1.30
CA LYS A 25 10.58 4.79 -2.39
C LYS A 25 11.99 4.22 -2.48
N GLY A 26 12.28 3.14 -1.75
CA GLY A 26 13.58 2.49 -1.78
C GLY A 26 13.92 1.90 -3.15
N LYS A 27 15.22 1.86 -3.49
CA LYS A 27 15.74 1.29 -4.75
C LYS A 27 15.14 -0.09 -5.08
N ARG A 28 15.09 -0.97 -4.08
CA ARG A 28 14.53 -2.32 -4.20
C ARG A 28 13.05 -2.34 -4.61
N ILE A 29 12.26 -1.38 -4.13
CA ILE A 29 10.84 -1.26 -4.53
C ILE A 29 10.76 -0.78 -5.98
N MET A 30 11.53 0.24 -6.35
CA MET A 30 11.54 0.76 -7.72
C MET A 30 11.97 -0.29 -8.75
N GLU A 31 13.01 -1.08 -8.45
CA GLU A 31 13.44 -2.22 -9.27
C GLU A 31 12.34 -3.29 -9.37
N PHE A 32 11.64 -3.57 -8.27
CA PHE A 32 10.56 -4.55 -8.29
C PHE A 32 9.39 -4.10 -9.18
N LEU A 33 8.99 -2.82 -9.09
CA LEU A 33 7.93 -2.23 -9.92
C LEU A 33 8.34 -2.09 -11.38
N SER A 34 9.63 -1.91 -11.67
CA SER A 34 10.11 -1.82 -13.05
C SER A 34 9.94 -3.16 -13.79
N ILE A 35 10.13 -4.29 -13.08
CA ILE A 35 9.94 -5.65 -13.59
C ILE A 35 8.45 -6.01 -13.68
N HIS A 36 7.66 -5.66 -12.67
CA HIS A 36 6.26 -6.10 -12.54
C HIS A 36 5.27 -5.01 -12.92
N LYS A 37 5.08 -4.75 -14.22
CA LYS A 37 4.19 -3.69 -14.74
C LYS A 37 2.72 -3.78 -14.32
N ARG A 38 2.27 -4.96 -13.85
CA ARG A 38 0.91 -5.20 -13.35
C ARG A 38 0.71 -4.70 -11.92
N LEU A 39 1.78 -4.31 -11.24
CA LEU A 39 1.73 -3.72 -9.91
C LEU A 39 2.08 -2.24 -10.00
N LYS A 40 1.17 -1.39 -9.56
CA LYS A 40 1.38 0.05 -9.45
C LYS A 40 1.25 0.48 -7.99
N ILE A 41 2.00 1.51 -7.63
CA ILE A 41 1.93 2.14 -6.31
C ILE A 41 1.51 3.59 -6.53
N GLU A 42 0.35 3.95 -6.00
CA GLU A 42 -0.15 5.31 -5.95
C GLU A 42 0.08 5.89 -4.56
N TYR A 43 0.55 7.13 -4.53
CA TYR A 43 0.87 7.82 -3.28
C TYR A 43 -0.25 8.78 -2.90
N ILE A 44 -0.78 8.59 -1.70
CA ILE A 44 -1.80 9.46 -1.12
C ILE A 44 -1.18 10.83 -0.82
N PRO A 45 -1.86 11.97 -1.10
CA PRO A 45 -1.35 13.29 -0.75
C PRO A 45 -0.80 13.40 0.67
N LYS A 46 0.33 14.09 0.83
CA LYS A 46 0.96 14.30 2.14
C LYS A 46 0.01 15.05 3.08
N TYR A 47 0.03 14.69 4.36
CA TYR A 47 -0.79 15.29 5.42
C TYR A 47 -2.31 15.11 5.25
N HIS A 48 -2.74 14.13 4.45
CA HIS A 48 -4.14 13.75 4.29
C HIS A 48 -4.42 12.32 4.80
N PRO A 49 -4.32 12.07 6.13
CA PRO A 49 -4.57 10.75 6.71
C PRO A 49 -6.00 10.25 6.50
N GLU A 50 -6.97 11.15 6.31
CA GLU A 50 -8.38 10.83 6.02
C GLU A 50 -8.57 10.10 4.69
N LEU A 51 -7.63 10.26 3.74
CA LEU A 51 -7.64 9.54 2.47
C LEU A 51 -7.05 8.13 2.59
N ASN A 52 -6.33 7.85 3.69
CA ASN A 52 -5.79 6.53 3.97
C ASN A 52 -6.82 5.68 4.74
N PHE A 53 -7.50 4.78 4.04
CA PHE A 53 -8.49 3.88 4.65
C PHE A 53 -7.93 3.06 5.82
N GLN A 54 -6.62 2.76 5.81
CA GLN A 54 -5.95 2.06 6.91
C GLN A 54 -6.02 2.84 8.23
N GLU A 55 -5.96 4.17 8.20
CA GLU A 55 -6.10 5.01 9.40
C GLU A 55 -7.47 4.86 10.06
N ARG A 56 -8.52 4.70 9.24
CA ARG A 56 -9.88 4.46 9.74
C ARG A 56 -9.97 3.12 10.46
N LEU A 57 -9.37 2.07 9.90
CA LEU A 57 -9.32 0.75 10.53
C LEU A 57 -8.59 0.80 11.88
N TRP A 58 -7.45 1.48 11.95
CA TRP A 58 -6.70 1.65 13.20
C TRP A 58 -7.46 2.42 14.28
N ARG A 59 -8.29 3.40 13.89
CA ARG A 59 -9.16 4.10 14.85
C ARG A 59 -10.23 3.18 15.42
N ILE A 60 -10.83 2.34 14.59
CA ILE A 60 -11.84 1.35 15.02
C ILE A 60 -11.19 0.36 15.98
N MET A 61 -10.06 -0.23 15.59
CA MET A 61 -9.35 -1.22 16.43
C MET A 61 -8.96 -0.63 17.80
N ARG A 62 -8.40 0.57 17.84
CA ARG A 62 -8.06 1.23 19.12
C ARG A 62 -9.28 1.51 20.00
N TYR A 63 -10.43 1.80 19.40
CA TYR A 63 -11.67 2.03 20.13
C TYR A 63 -12.23 0.72 20.70
N GLU A 64 -12.16 -0.37 19.94
CA GLU A 64 -12.52 -1.72 20.40
C GLU A 64 -11.58 -2.25 21.49
N GLU A 65 -10.31 -1.85 21.49
CA GLU A 65 -9.36 -2.20 22.57
C GLU A 65 -9.59 -1.41 23.88
N THR A 66 -10.30 -0.28 23.83
CA THR A 66 -10.55 0.58 25.01
C THR A 66 -11.97 0.43 25.57
N THR A 67 -12.80 -0.44 25.00
CA THR A 67 -14.17 -0.73 25.44
C THR A 67 -14.27 -2.17 25.93
#